data_AF-A0A7C4GQP1-F1
#
_entry.id   AF-A0A7C4GQP1-F1
#
_cell.length_a   1.000
_cell.length_b   1.000
_cell.length_c   1.000
_cell.angle_alpha   90.00
_cell.angle_beta   90.00
_cell.angle_gamma   90.00
#
_symmetry.space_group_name_H-M   'P 1'
#
loop_
_entity.id
_entity.type
_entity.pdbx_description
1 polymer ?
#
loop_
_entity_poly.entity_id
_entity_poly.type
_entity_poly.pdbx_seq_one_letter_code
_entity_poly.pdbx_strand_id
1 'polypeptide(L)'
;CIIGVRADKSVYDLSEGLKRHLLEGGGIEIEIIVGELRFALRAEGHPELKLSDPRDLVIRKSSYIDGRTLAIRATASSAELPREMVRALRDPEAELNLLIYF
;
A
#
# COMPACT_ATOMS: atom_id res chain seq x y z
N CYS A 1 11.32 -0.90 1.47
CA CYS A 1 11.41 -1.24 0.04
C CYS A 1 10.53 -0.28 -0.74
N ILE A 2 10.90 0.06 -1.96
CA ILE A 2 10.13 0.93 -2.86
C ILE A 2 9.77 0.08 -4.09
N ILE A 3 8.50 0.05 -4.46
CA ILE A 3 7.99 -0.72 -5.61
C ILE A 3 7.31 0.16 -6.68
N GLY A 4 7.13 1.45 -6.37
CA GLY A 4 6.59 2.46 -7.26
C GLY A 4 7.06 3.84 -6.80
N VAL A 5 7.17 4.77 -7.74
CA VAL A 5 7.61 6.15 -7.53
C VAL A 5 6.71 7.09 -8.32
N ARG A 6 6.76 8.41 -8.02
CA ARG A 6 5.92 9.43 -8.68
C ARG A 6 4.42 9.15 -8.56
N ALA A 7 4.00 8.64 -7.40
CA ALA A 7 2.59 8.42 -7.10
C ALA A 7 1.80 9.73 -7.14
N ASP A 8 0.55 9.66 -7.59
CA ASP A 8 -0.40 10.76 -7.58
C ASP A 8 -1.05 10.99 -6.19
N LYS A 9 -0.90 10.02 -5.27
CA LYS A 9 -1.43 10.05 -3.91
C LYS A 9 -0.43 9.50 -2.89
N SER A 10 -0.46 10.09 -1.70
CA SER A 10 0.22 9.64 -0.49
C SER A 10 -0.79 9.12 0.56
N VAL A 11 -0.33 8.71 1.75
CA VAL A 11 -1.25 8.39 2.86
C VAL A 11 -2.07 9.59 3.33
N TYR A 12 -1.57 10.81 3.11
CA TYR A 12 -2.29 12.03 3.45
C TYR A 12 -3.51 12.26 2.52
N ASP A 13 -3.41 11.85 1.26
CA ASP A 13 -4.40 12.11 0.21
C ASP A 13 -5.56 11.10 0.18
N LEU A 14 -5.57 10.12 1.09
CA LEU A 14 -6.64 9.13 1.17
C LEU A 14 -7.98 9.78 1.50
N SER A 15 -9.07 9.18 1.03
CA SER A 15 -10.41 9.65 1.35
C SER A 15 -10.68 9.55 2.86
N GLU A 16 -11.47 10.49 3.38
CA GLU A 16 -11.82 10.51 4.81
C GLU A 16 -12.55 9.24 5.27
N GLY A 17 -13.32 8.60 4.37
CA GLY A 17 -13.97 7.32 4.65
C GLY A 17 -12.95 6.19 4.88
N LEU A 18 -11.94 6.08 4.00
CA LEU A 18 -10.89 5.09 4.16
C LEU A 18 -10.02 5.37 5.38
N LYS A 19 -9.67 6.63 5.65
CA LYS A 19 -8.91 7.02 6.86
C LYS A 19 -9.64 6.59 8.12
N ARG A 20 -10.96 6.85 8.21
CA ARG A 20 -11.77 6.45 9.37
C ARG A 20 -11.76 4.94 9.55
N HIS A 21 -12.02 4.18 8.49
CA HIS A 21 -11.99 2.72 8.53
C HIS A 21 -10.67 2.17 9.05
N LEU A 22 -9.55 2.71 8.57
CA LEU A 22 -8.21 2.32 9.03
C LEU A 22 -7.97 2.68 10.51
N LEU A 23 -8.42 3.85 10.96
CA LEU A 23 -8.29 4.26 12.36
C LEU A 23 -9.17 3.44 13.31
N GLU A 24 -10.25 2.86 12.83
CA GLU A 24 -11.10 1.91 13.59
C GLU A 24 -10.50 0.49 13.64
N GLY A 25 -9.33 0.27 13.01
CA GLY A 25 -8.69 -1.04 12.94
C GLY A 25 -9.27 -1.94 11.85
N GLY A 26 -9.98 -1.37 10.87
CA GLY A 26 -10.62 -2.10 9.79
C GLY A 26 -9.61 -2.85 8.91
N GLY A 27 -10.01 -4.04 8.45
CA GLY A 27 -9.25 -4.83 7.49
C GLY A 27 -9.38 -4.26 6.07
N ILE A 28 -8.32 -4.35 5.29
CA ILE A 28 -8.31 -3.94 3.88
C ILE A 28 -7.71 -5.04 2.99
N GLU A 29 -8.19 -5.11 1.76
CA GLU A 29 -7.55 -5.86 0.68
C GLU A 29 -6.91 -4.87 -0.28
N ILE A 30 -5.67 -5.13 -0.68
CA ILE A 30 -4.89 -4.28 -1.56
C ILE A 30 -4.53 -5.09 -2.78
N GLU A 31 -4.83 -4.58 -3.96
CA GLU A 31 -4.40 -5.16 -5.24
C GLU A 31 -3.37 -4.24 -5.89
N ILE A 32 -2.21 -4.82 -6.22
CA ILE A 32 -1.15 -4.19 -7.00
C ILE A 32 -1.27 -4.70 -8.44
N ILE A 33 -1.43 -3.78 -9.40
CA ILE A 33 -1.61 -4.10 -10.81
C ILE A 33 -0.49 -3.44 -11.62
N VAL A 34 0.17 -4.23 -12.48
CA VAL A 34 1.21 -3.76 -13.41
C VAL A 34 0.95 -4.41 -14.78
N GLY A 35 0.37 -3.65 -15.71
CA GLY A 35 -0.18 -4.23 -16.95
C GLY A 35 -1.24 -5.30 -16.64
N GLU A 36 -1.06 -6.51 -17.17
CA GLU A 36 -1.95 -7.66 -16.92
C GLU A 36 -1.64 -8.41 -15.61
N LEU A 37 -0.54 -8.07 -14.94
CA LEU A 37 -0.11 -8.75 -13.71
C LEU A 37 -0.83 -8.18 -12.50
N ARG A 38 -1.34 -9.07 -11.65
CA ARG A 38 -2.07 -8.71 -10.43
C ARG A 38 -1.49 -9.44 -9.22
N PHE A 39 -1.36 -8.73 -8.10
CA PHE A 39 -0.93 -9.29 -6.84
C PHE A 39 -1.74 -8.68 -5.71
N ALA A 40 -2.44 -9.53 -4.95
CA ALA A 40 -3.28 -9.10 -3.85
C ALA A 40 -2.67 -9.47 -2.49
N LEU A 41 -2.89 -8.61 -1.51
CA LEU A 41 -2.54 -8.85 -0.11
C LEU A 41 -3.62 -8.28 0.81
N ARG A 42 -3.69 -8.82 2.03
CA ARG A 42 -4.54 -8.28 3.09
C ARG A 42 -3.70 -7.61 4.14
N ALA A 43 -4.23 -6.56 4.74
CA ALA A 43 -3.62 -5.86 5.86
C ALA A 43 -4.75 -5.26 6.72
N GLU A 44 -4.38 -4.61 7.81
CA GLU A 44 -5.36 -3.97 8.69
C GLU A 44 -4.87 -2.63 9.19
N GLY A 45 -5.84 -1.77 9.49
CA GLY A 45 -5.63 -0.49 10.12
C GLY A 45 -5.21 -0.59 11.59
N HIS A 46 -5.03 0.56 12.22
CA HIS A 46 -4.79 0.67 13.66
C HIS A 46 -5.18 2.07 14.17
N PRO A 47 -5.70 2.22 15.40
CA PRO A 47 -6.01 3.53 15.99
C PRO A 47 -4.83 4.50 16.10
N GLU A 48 -3.60 3.99 16.11
CA GLU A 48 -2.38 4.79 16.20
C GLU A 48 -1.82 5.22 14.84
N LEU A 49 -2.46 4.84 13.72
CA LEU A 49 -2.02 5.29 12.40
C LEU A 49 -2.05 6.81 12.31
N LYS A 50 -0.98 7.39 11.77
CA LYS A 50 -0.84 8.85 11.67
C LYS A 50 -1.37 9.42 10.36
N LEU A 51 -1.27 8.64 9.27
CA LEU A 51 -1.76 9.00 7.92
C LEU A 51 -1.41 10.45 7.51
N SER A 52 -0.17 10.86 7.77
CA SER A 52 0.23 12.28 7.74
C SER A 52 1.36 12.60 6.78
N ASP A 53 2.06 11.59 6.27
CA ASP A 53 3.13 11.83 5.31
C ASP A 53 2.54 12.25 3.94
N PRO A 54 2.97 13.41 3.39
CA PRO A 54 2.43 13.94 2.15
C PRO A 54 3.08 13.36 0.89
N ARG A 55 3.99 12.39 1.01
CA ARG A 55 4.76 11.84 -0.14
C ARG A 55 4.75 10.32 -0.21
N ASP A 56 4.86 9.67 0.93
CA ASP A 56 5.09 8.23 0.99
C ASP A 56 3.85 7.45 1.44
N LEU A 57 3.75 6.20 1.00
CA LEU A 57 2.77 5.21 1.47
C LEU A 57 3.46 3.88 1.72
N VAL A 58 3.29 3.33 2.93
CA VAL A 58 3.97 2.10 3.35
C VAL A 58 2.98 1.10 3.95
N ILE A 59 2.99 -0.12 3.41
CA ILE A 59 2.27 -1.28 3.95
C ILE A 59 3.29 -2.18 4.65
N ARG A 60 2.99 -2.62 5.88
CA ARG A 60 3.96 -3.33 6.73
C ARG A 60 3.45 -4.71 7.13
N LYS A 61 4.33 -5.72 7.08
CA LYS A 61 4.08 -7.03 7.71
C LYS A 61 4.14 -6.96 9.24
N SER A 62 4.97 -6.07 9.79
CA SER A 62 5.06 -5.84 11.24
C SER A 62 3.94 -4.90 11.72
N SER A 63 3.87 -4.71 13.04
CA SER A 63 2.98 -3.74 13.71
C SER A 63 3.61 -2.36 13.92
N TYR A 64 4.79 -2.09 13.36
CA TYR A 64 5.45 -0.79 13.52
C TYR A 64 4.70 0.33 12.78
N ILE A 65 4.53 1.49 13.41
CA ILE A 65 3.79 2.62 12.84
C ILE A 65 4.69 3.87 12.77
N ASP A 66 4.71 4.51 11.61
CA ASP A 66 5.22 5.87 11.43
C ASP A 66 4.25 6.71 10.59
N GLY A 67 4.64 7.95 10.25
CA GLY A 67 3.81 8.89 9.49
C GLY A 67 3.30 8.38 8.14
N ARG A 68 4.01 7.39 7.58
CA ARG A 68 3.85 6.84 6.23
C ARG A 68 3.07 5.54 6.20
N THR A 69 2.81 4.95 7.37
CA THR A 69 2.15 3.65 7.45
C THR A 69 0.68 3.79 7.03
N LEU A 70 0.28 3.09 5.96
CA LEU A 70 -1.12 2.90 5.55
C LEU A 70 -1.79 1.81 6.39
N ALA A 71 -1.11 0.67 6.51
CA ALA A 71 -1.65 -0.53 7.16
C ALA A 71 -0.50 -1.42 7.68
N ILE A 72 -0.84 -2.23 8.67
CA ILE A 72 0.09 -3.14 9.38
C ILE A 72 -0.38 -4.60 9.24
N ARG A 73 0.44 -5.52 9.76
CA ARG A 73 0.16 -6.97 9.79
C ARG A 73 -0.25 -7.55 8.43
N ALA A 74 0.35 -7.00 7.37
CA ALA A 74 0.12 -7.45 6.01
C ALA A 74 0.46 -8.93 5.81
N THR A 75 -0.29 -9.64 4.97
CA THR A 75 -0.02 -11.04 4.60
C THR A 75 1.24 -11.19 3.74
N ALA A 76 1.65 -10.12 3.07
CA ALA A 76 2.79 -10.07 2.17
C ALA A 76 3.58 -8.76 2.30
N SER A 77 4.83 -8.80 1.85
CA SER A 77 5.72 -7.66 1.67
C SER A 77 6.22 -7.62 0.23
N SER A 78 7.13 -6.69 -0.06
CA SER A 78 7.79 -6.65 -1.37
C SER A 78 8.57 -7.92 -1.71
N ALA A 79 8.95 -8.74 -0.72
CA ALA A 79 9.67 -9.99 -0.96
C ALA A 79 8.79 -11.07 -1.60
N GLU A 80 7.47 -11.00 -1.40
CA GLU A 80 6.48 -11.94 -1.95
C GLU A 80 5.91 -11.47 -3.30
N LEU A 81 6.35 -10.33 -3.84
CA LEU A 81 5.94 -9.89 -5.17
C LEU A 81 6.40 -10.89 -6.25
N PRO A 82 5.53 -11.23 -7.23
CA PRO A 82 5.89 -12.11 -8.34
C PRO A 82 7.10 -11.58 -9.11
N ARG A 83 8.01 -12.48 -9.49
CA ARG A 83 9.26 -12.09 -10.17
C ARG A 83 8.99 -11.46 -11.54
N GLU A 84 7.95 -11.87 -12.27
CA GLU A 84 7.55 -11.18 -13.49
C GLU A 84 7.14 -9.72 -13.24
N MET A 85 6.41 -9.43 -12.15
CA MET A 85 5.98 -8.07 -11.81
C MET A 85 7.18 -7.20 -11.45
N VAL A 86 8.13 -7.73 -10.67
CA VAL A 86 9.38 -7.03 -10.35
C VAL A 86 10.20 -6.74 -11.61
N ARG A 87 10.17 -7.61 -12.63
CA ARG A 87 10.84 -7.37 -13.91
C ARG A 87 10.10 -6.31 -14.72
N ALA A 88 8.77 -6.33 -14.76
CA ALA A 88 7.96 -5.35 -15.46
C ALA A 88 8.19 -3.93 -14.91
N LEU A 89 8.24 -3.78 -13.59
CA LEU A 89 8.49 -2.50 -12.89
C LEU A 89 9.90 -1.92 -13.11
N ARG A 90 10.81 -2.63 -13.81
CA ARG A 90 12.12 -2.07 -14.20
C ARG A 90 12.04 -1.20 -15.45
N ASP A 91 10.96 -1.32 -16.22
CA ASP A 91 10.69 -0.40 -17.32
C ASP A 91 10.31 0.97 -16.73
N PRO A 92 11.02 2.06 -17.07
CA PRO A 92 10.69 3.41 -16.57
C PRO A 92 9.30 3.90 -16.98
N GLU A 93 8.71 3.34 -18.04
CA GLU A 93 7.36 3.67 -18.50
C GLU A 93 6.28 2.76 -17.89
N ALA A 94 6.64 1.82 -17.01
CA ALA A 94 5.67 0.96 -16.35
C ALA A 94 4.79 1.74 -15.37
N GLU A 95 3.47 1.52 -15.49
CA GLU A 95 2.49 2.04 -14.54
C GLU A 95 2.11 0.98 -13.49
N LEU A 96 2.13 1.39 -12.23
CA LEU A 96 1.62 0.60 -11.10
C LEU A 96 0.32 1.23 -10.61
N ASN A 97 -0.75 0.45 -10.60
CA ASN A 97 -2.01 0.83 -9.99
C ASN A 97 -2.17 0.12 -8.65
N LEU A 98 -2.53 0.87 -7.62
CA LEU A 98 -2.81 0.36 -6.28
C LEU A 98 -4.30 0.54 -5.98
N LEU A 99 -5.05 -0.55 -5.91
CA LEU A 99 -6.47 -0.54 -5.54
C LEU A 99 -6.62 -0.98 -4.09
N ILE A 100 -7.45 -0.27 -3.33
CA ILE A 100 -7.74 -0.55 -1.92
C ILE A 100 -9.22 -0.80 -1.76
N TYR A 101 -9.57 -1.96 -1.19
CA TYR A 101 -10.94 -2.38 -0.86
C TYR A 101 -11.09 -2.41 0.65
N PHE A 102 -12.14 -1.78 1.18
CA PHE A 102 -12.39 -1.58 2.61
C PHE A 102 -13.88 -1.61 2.95
#